data_AF-A0AAW1HSV0-F1
#
_entry.id   AF-A0AAW1HSV0-F1
#
_cell.length_a   1.000
_cell.length_b   1.000
_cell.length_c   1.000
_cell.angle_alpha   90.00
_cell.angle_beta   90.00
_cell.angle_gamma   90.00
#
_symmetry.space_group_name_H-M   'P 1'
#
loop_
_entity.id
_entity.type
_entity.pdbx_description
1 polymer ?
#
loop_
_entity_poly.entity_id
_entity_poly.type
_entity_poly.pdbx_seq_one_letter_code
_entity_poly.pdbx_strand_id
1 'polypeptide(L)'
;MIIDYNESKGGVNTLDKMCAAYDCARGTERWPMVIFYALLNIAGVNSMVLFHLQNIDHRIHRRKCLHILVSELADNYLRARVAQTNIPRTISVRLKKILGLQDPQHVANAENTRGCCHY
;
A
#
# COMPACT_ATOMS: atom_id res chain seq x y z
N MET A 1 7.90 -2.92 -42.30
CA MET A 1 8.79 -1.86 -41.78
C MET A 1 8.04 -0.78 -40.98
N ILE A 2 7.10 -0.02 -41.57
CA ILE A 2 6.34 1.01 -40.82
C ILE A 2 5.35 0.38 -39.82
N ILE A 3 4.70 -0.72 -40.19
CA ILE A 3 3.72 -1.42 -39.35
C ILE A 3 4.41 -1.99 -38.08
N ASP A 4 5.50 -2.73 -38.27
CA ASP A 4 6.29 -3.33 -37.18
C ASP A 4 6.86 -2.29 -36.20
N TYR A 5 7.29 -1.13 -36.72
CA TYR A 5 7.75 -0.01 -35.89
C TYR A 5 6.60 0.58 -35.07
N ASN A 6 5.44 0.80 -35.69
CA ASN A 6 4.28 1.37 -35.00
C ASN A 6 3.74 0.44 -33.90
N GLU A 7 3.88 -0.87 -34.07
CA GLU A 7 3.49 -1.87 -33.06
C GLU A 7 4.40 -1.82 -31.82
N SER A 8 5.70 -1.66 -32.00
CA SER A 8 6.69 -1.77 -30.90
C SER A 8 7.06 -0.43 -30.23
N LYS A 9 6.95 0.71 -30.94
CA LYS A 9 7.40 2.03 -30.42
C LYS A 9 6.63 2.52 -29.19
N GLY A 10 5.48 1.92 -28.89
CA GLY A 10 4.56 2.36 -27.82
C GLY A 10 4.94 1.89 -26.41
N GLY A 11 5.91 0.98 -26.26
CA GLY A 11 6.19 0.32 -24.97
C GLY A 11 6.52 1.30 -23.84
N VAL A 12 7.52 2.18 -24.06
CA VAL A 12 7.97 3.15 -23.05
C VAL A 12 6.86 4.15 -22.70
N ASN A 13 6.16 4.68 -23.70
CA ASN A 13 5.02 5.59 -23.49
C ASN A 13 3.89 4.93 -22.70
N THR A 14 3.69 3.62 -22.88
CA THR A 14 2.68 2.86 -22.13
C THR A 14 3.09 2.72 -20.67
N LEU A 15 4.36 2.41 -20.39
CA LEU A 15 4.89 2.36 -19.03
C LEU A 15 4.79 3.73 -18.34
N ASP A 16 5.16 4.80 -19.05
CA ASP A 16 5.09 6.17 -18.52
C ASP A 16 3.65 6.56 -18.13
N LYS A 17 2.67 6.26 -18.99
CA LYS A 17 1.24 6.43 -18.68
C LYS A 17 0.79 5.62 -17.47
N MET A 18 1.26 4.38 -17.33
CA MET A 18 0.93 3.52 -16.18
C MET A 18 1.53 4.05 -14.87
N CYS A 19 2.74 4.60 -14.92
CA CYS A 19 3.38 5.25 -13.78
C CYS A 19 2.64 6.54 -13.39
N ALA A 20 2.31 7.39 -14.38
CA ALA A 20 1.59 8.64 -14.14
C ALA A 20 0.18 8.42 -13.54
N ALA A 21 -0.51 7.33 -13.91
CA ALA A 21 -1.84 7.02 -13.40
C ALA A 21 -1.85 6.63 -11.90
N TYR A 22 -0.73 6.13 -11.36
CA TYR A 22 -0.58 5.71 -9.96
C TYR A 22 0.75 6.23 -9.40
N ASP A 23 0.96 7.54 -9.51
CA ASP A 23 2.20 8.19 -9.09
C ASP A 23 2.28 8.34 -7.57
N CYS A 24 3.41 7.92 -7.00
CA CYS A 24 3.74 8.06 -5.57
C CYS A 24 4.68 9.23 -5.28
N ALA A 25 5.07 10.01 -6.30
CA ALA A 25 5.96 11.15 -6.14
C ALA A 25 5.33 12.26 -5.27
N ARG A 26 6.21 12.97 -4.57
CA ARG A 26 5.86 14.10 -3.68
C ARG A 26 6.78 15.26 -3.99
N GLY A 27 6.29 16.49 -3.79
CA GLY A 27 7.12 17.68 -3.82
C GLY A 27 8.29 17.54 -2.84
N THR A 28 9.52 17.62 -3.36
CA THR A 28 10.75 17.43 -2.61
C THR A 28 11.84 18.32 -3.18
N GLU A 29 12.64 18.93 -2.32
CA GLU A 29 13.81 19.72 -2.69
C GLU A 29 15.08 18.84 -2.83
N ARG A 30 14.95 17.54 -2.57
CA ARG A 30 16.04 16.57 -2.60
C ARG A 30 15.92 15.70 -3.84
N TRP A 31 16.75 15.97 -4.86
CA TRP A 31 16.81 15.19 -6.11
C TRP A 31 16.88 13.66 -5.95
N PRO A 32 17.62 13.09 -4.98
CA PRO A 32 17.63 11.64 -4.78
C PRO A 32 16.25 11.04 -4.49
N MET A 33 15.37 11.80 -3.83
CA MET A 33 14.00 11.35 -3.55
C MET A 33 13.16 11.25 -4.83
N VAL A 34 13.39 12.12 -5.81
CA VAL A 34 12.71 12.05 -7.12
C VAL A 34 13.04 10.73 -7.83
N ILE A 35 14.31 10.34 -7.80
CA ILE A 35 14.77 9.05 -8.35
C ILE A 35 14.12 7.89 -7.59
N PHE A 36 14.08 7.96 -6.26
CA PHE A 36 13.44 6.93 -5.44
C PHE A 36 11.94 6.76 -5.78
N TYR A 37 11.20 7.85 -5.94
CA TYR A 37 9.79 7.79 -6.34
C TYR A 37 9.60 7.20 -7.74
N ALA A 38 10.46 7.57 -8.71
CA ALA A 38 10.43 6.98 -10.04
C ALA A 38 10.67 5.46 -10.00
N LEU A 39 11.66 5.01 -9.21
CA LEU A 39 11.93 3.59 -9.00
C LEU A 39 10.73 2.87 -8.36
N LEU A 40 10.07 3.49 -7.39
CA LEU A 40 8.88 2.92 -6.73
C LEU A 40 7.73 2.71 -7.73
N ASN A 41 7.46 3.70 -8.58
CA ASN A 41 6.41 3.63 -9.60
C ASN A 41 6.67 2.50 -10.60
N ILE A 42 7.91 2.42 -11.12
CA ILE A 42 8.33 1.38 -12.07
C ILE A 42 8.26 0.00 -11.41
N ALA A 43 8.76 -0.13 -10.18
CA ALA A 43 8.70 -1.39 -9.42
C ALA A 43 7.26 -1.87 -9.23
N GLY A 44 6.33 -0.94 -8.94
CA GLY A 44 4.91 -1.28 -8.80
C GLY A 44 4.26 -1.75 -10.09
N VAL A 45 4.70 -1.29 -11.27
CA VAL A 45 4.22 -1.82 -12.57
C VAL A 45 4.84 -3.20 -12.81
N ASN A 46 6.15 -3.33 -12.62
CA ASN A 46 6.88 -4.58 -12.85
C ASN A 46 6.37 -5.72 -11.95
N SER A 47 6.09 -5.44 -10.67
CA SER A 47 5.53 -6.45 -9.75
C SER A 47 4.18 -6.99 -10.24
N MET A 48 3.35 -6.14 -10.85
CA MET A 48 2.07 -6.55 -11.42
C MET A 48 2.26 -7.40 -12.69
N VAL A 49 3.21 -7.02 -13.55
CA VAL A 49 3.56 -7.83 -14.73
C VAL A 49 4.00 -9.22 -14.30
N LEU A 50 4.91 -9.32 -13.33
CA LEU A 50 5.36 -10.59 -12.76
C LEU A 50 4.20 -11.39 -12.16
N PHE A 51 3.32 -10.74 -11.40
CA PHE A 51 2.14 -11.39 -10.83
C PHE A 51 1.23 -11.97 -11.92
N HIS A 52 0.97 -11.23 -13.01
CA HIS A 52 0.14 -11.71 -14.13
C HIS A 52 0.81 -12.80 -14.97
N LEU A 53 2.14 -12.78 -15.09
CA LEU A 53 2.89 -13.84 -15.76
C LEU A 53 2.80 -15.15 -14.98
N GLN A 54 2.84 -15.09 -13.65
CA GLN A 54 2.70 -16.27 -12.80
C GLN A 54 1.25 -16.75 -12.67
N ASN A 55 0.28 -15.84 -12.75
CA ASN A 55 -1.15 -16.10 -12.52
C ASN A 55 -1.98 -15.77 -13.76
N ILE A 56 -1.80 -16.54 -14.82
CA ILE A 56 -2.39 -16.29 -16.15
C ILE A 56 -3.93 -16.22 -16.08
N ASP A 57 -4.55 -17.13 -15.32
CA ASP A 57 -6.02 -17.23 -15.19
C ASP A 57 -6.61 -16.26 -14.15
N HIS A 58 -5.77 -15.60 -13.35
CA HIS A 58 -6.18 -14.76 -12.23
C HIS A 58 -5.64 -13.34 -12.35
N ARG A 59 -5.85 -12.74 -13.53
CA ARG A 59 -5.50 -11.33 -13.73
C ARG A 59 -6.40 -10.43 -12.90
N ILE A 60 -5.77 -9.69 -11.99
CA ILE A 60 -6.43 -8.66 -11.18
C ILE A 60 -6.15 -7.26 -11.73
N HIS A 61 -7.08 -6.34 -11.47
CA HIS A 61 -6.94 -4.93 -11.81
C HIS A 61 -5.76 -4.30 -11.06
N ARG A 62 -5.09 -3.32 -11.69
CA ARG A 62 -3.91 -2.62 -11.14
C ARG A 62 -4.13 -2.10 -9.73
N ARG A 63 -5.26 -1.41 -9.48
CA ARG A 63 -5.61 -0.90 -8.15
C ARG A 63 -5.63 -2.00 -7.08
N LYS A 64 -6.20 -3.17 -7.40
CA LYS A 64 -6.26 -4.31 -6.48
C LYS A 64 -4.87 -4.91 -6.24
N CYS A 65 -4.06 -5.04 -7.29
CA CYS A 65 -2.68 -5.50 -7.19
C CYS A 65 -1.85 -4.60 -6.26
N LEU A 66 -1.90 -3.28 -6.47
CA LEU A 66 -1.21 -2.31 -5.62
C LEU A 66 -1.72 -2.32 -4.18
N HIS A 67 -3.04 -2.45 -3.98
CA HIS A 67 -3.61 -2.54 -2.64
C HIS A 67 -3.07 -3.77 -1.89
N ILE A 68 -3.10 -4.94 -2.53
CA ILE A 68 -2.55 -6.17 -1.93
C ILE A 68 -1.08 -5.99 -1.61
N LEU A 69 -0.29 -5.50 -2.58
CA LEU A 69 1.14 -5.26 -2.39
C LEU A 69 1.42 -4.38 -1.15
N VAL A 70 0.72 -3.25 -1.03
CA VAL A 70 0.91 -2.33 0.09
C VAL A 70 0.46 -2.95 1.41
N SER A 71 -0.65 -3.69 1.42
CA SER A 71 -1.12 -4.40 2.61
C SER A 71 -0.09 -5.42 3.11
N GLU A 72 0.47 -6.24 2.21
CA GLU A 72 1.48 -7.24 2.55
C GLU A 72 2.78 -6.60 3.05
N LEU A 73 3.25 -5.53 2.40
CA LEU A 73 4.45 -4.80 2.84
C LEU A 73 4.28 -4.13 4.21
N ALA A 74 3.06 -3.68 4.53
CA ALA A 74 2.77 -3.01 5.79
C ALA A 74 2.49 -3.97 6.95
N ASP A 75 2.02 -5.20 6.70
CA ASP A 75 1.48 -6.11 7.71
C ASP A 75 2.42 -6.30 8.92
N ASN A 76 3.69 -6.67 8.67
CA ASN A 76 4.68 -6.88 9.72
C ASN A 76 4.89 -5.63 10.60
N TYR A 77 4.98 -4.46 9.97
CA TYR A 77 5.15 -3.19 10.68
C TYR A 77 3.91 -2.84 11.50
N LEU A 78 2.72 -3.03 10.95
CA LEU A 78 1.46 -2.76 11.63
C LEU A 78 1.29 -3.67 12.86
N ARG A 79 1.62 -4.97 12.74
CA ARG A 79 1.60 -5.91 13.87
C ARG A 79 2.56 -5.49 14.98
N ALA A 80 3.80 -5.15 14.63
CA ALA A 80 4.79 -4.68 15.59
C ALA A 80 4.31 -3.40 16.31
N ARG A 81 3.66 -2.50 15.56
CA ARG A 81 3.13 -1.23 16.10
C ARG A 81 1.94 -1.44 17.04
N VAL A 82 1.06 -2.41 16.79
CA VAL A 82 -0.08 -2.72 17.68
C VAL A 82 0.37 -3.30 19.02
N ALA A 83 1.49 -4.04 19.03
CA ALA A 83 2.05 -4.61 20.25
C ALA A 83 2.65 -3.55 21.22
N GLN A 84 2.80 -2.30 20.79
CA GLN A 84 3.35 -1.22 21.61
C GLN A 84 2.33 -0.75 22.67
N THR A 85 2.80 -0.56 23.90
CA THR A 85 1.96 -0.13 25.04
C THR A 85 1.59 1.35 24.99
N ASN A 86 2.41 2.19 24.34
CA ASN A 86 2.29 3.66 24.38
C ASN A 86 1.59 4.26 23.15
N ILE A 87 0.80 3.49 22.42
CA ILE A 87 0.10 3.98 21.23
C ILE A 87 -1.27 4.59 21.61
N PRO A 88 -1.68 5.72 20.99
CA PRO A 88 -3.02 6.28 21.22
C PRO A 88 -4.12 5.25 20.94
N ARG A 89 -5.14 5.21 21.82
CA ARG A 89 -6.27 4.26 21.73
C ARG A 89 -6.94 4.27 20.35
N THR A 90 -7.17 5.45 19.79
CA THR A 90 -7.80 5.62 18.47
C THR A 90 -7.02 4.93 17.35
N ILE A 91 -5.69 4.96 17.43
CA ILE A 91 -4.80 4.31 16.46
C ILE A 91 -4.79 2.79 16.72
N SER A 92 -4.68 2.36 17.99
CA SER A 92 -4.70 0.94 18.35
C SER A 92 -5.96 0.22 17.83
N VAL A 93 -7.14 0.79 18.06
CA VAL A 93 -8.42 0.23 17.61
C VAL A 93 -8.47 0.14 16.07
N ARG A 94 -8.04 1.20 15.37
CA ARG A 94 -8.00 1.21 13.91
C ARG A 94 -7.04 0.14 13.36
N LEU A 95 -5.86 0.00 13.94
CA LEU A 95 -4.87 -0.98 13.51
C LEU A 95 -5.35 -2.41 13.76
N LYS A 96 -5.95 -2.69 14.92
CA LYS A 96 -6.58 -4.00 15.20
C LYS A 96 -7.64 -4.36 14.17
N LYS A 97 -8.50 -3.38 13.82
CA LYS A 97 -9.51 -3.55 12.76
C LYS A 97 -8.89 -3.84 11.40
N ILE A 98 -7.83 -3.12 11.00
CA ILE A 98 -7.12 -3.33 9.73
C ILE A 98 -6.49 -4.73 9.69
N LEU A 99 -5.91 -5.19 10.80
CA LEU A 99 -5.26 -6.50 10.92
C LEU A 99 -6.24 -7.66 11.16
N GLY A 100 -7.55 -7.38 11.28
CA GLY A 100 -8.55 -8.41 11.61
C GLY A 100 -8.39 -9.01 13.01
N LEU A 101 -7.64 -8.35 13.90
CA LEU A 101 -7.52 -8.76 15.30
C LEU A 101 -8.81 -8.37 16.02
N GLN A 102 -9.60 -9.36 16.43
CA GLN A 102 -10.85 -9.15 17.17
C GLN A 102 -10.62 -8.28 18.41
N ASP A 103 -11.54 -7.36 18.69
CA ASP A 103 -11.62 -6.76 20.02
C ASP A 103 -12.11 -7.84 21.00
N PRO A 104 -11.38 -8.14 22.09
CA PRO A 104 -11.95 -8.89 23.19
C PRO A 104 -12.95 -7.98 23.92
N GLN A 105 -14.17 -7.85 23.39
CA GLN A 105 -15.31 -7.28 24.12
C GLN A 105 -16.61 -8.04 23.83
N HIS A 106 -16.78 -9.14 24.56
CA HIS A 106 -18.02 -9.36 25.30
C HIS A 106 -17.76 -10.13 26.60
N VAL A 107 -16.87 -9.62 27.46
CA VAL A 107 -17.08 -9.77 28.90
C VAL A 107 -17.45 -8.39 29.40
N ALA A 108 -18.75 -8.09 29.33
CA ALA A 108 -19.34 -7.10 30.19
C ALA A 108 -18.99 -7.50 31.62
N ASN A 109 -18.28 -6.62 32.34
CA ASN A 109 -18.20 -6.44 33.79
C ASN A 109 -16.80 -5.97 34.17
N ALA A 110 -16.57 -4.67 34.11
CA ALA A 110 -15.70 -3.98 35.05
C ALA A 110 -15.98 -2.48 34.96
N GLU A 111 -16.64 -1.97 35.99
CA GLU A 111 -16.63 -0.58 36.39
C GLU A 111 -15.21 -0.01 36.22
N ASN A 112 -15.01 0.94 35.31
CA ASN A 112 -13.74 1.65 35.22
C ASN A 112 -13.99 3.07 34.76
N THR A 113 -14.29 3.91 35.74
CA THR A 113 -14.20 5.36 35.71
C THR A 113 -12.77 5.77 35.32
N ARG A 114 -12.49 5.89 34.03
CA ARG A 114 -11.22 6.46 33.54
C ARG A 114 -11.50 7.61 32.59
N GLY A 115 -11.82 8.76 33.19
CA GLY A 115 -11.98 10.02 32.49
C GLY A 115 -10.66 10.48 31.89
N CYS A 116 -10.67 10.87 30.62
CA CYS A 116 -9.69 11.85 30.15
C CYS A 116 -10.00 13.16 30.87
N CYS A 117 -8.98 13.79 31.44
CA CYS A 117 -9.11 15.15 31.96
C CYS A 117 -9.31 16.07 30.75
N HIS A 118 -10.51 16.61 30.59
CA HIS A 118 -10.77 17.72 29.68
C HIS A 118 -10.23 18.98 30.37
N TYR A 119 -9.33 19.68 29.69
CA TYR A 119 -8.91 21.04 30.05
C TYR A 119 -9.88 22.05 29.44
#